data_AF-A0A4R9K2H1-F1
#
_entry.id   AF-A0A4R9K2H1-F1
#
_cell.length_a   1.000
_cell.length_b   1.000
_cell.length_c   1.000
_cell.angle_alpha   90.00
_cell.angle_beta   90.00
_cell.angle_gamma   90.00
#
_symmetry.space_group_name_H-M   'P 1'
#
loop_
_entity.id
_entity.type
_entity.pdbx_description
1 polymer ?
#
loop_
_entity_poly.entity_id
_entity_poly.type
_entity_poly.pdbx_seq_one_letter_code
_entity_poly.pdbx_strand_id
1 'polypeptide(L)'
;MGEIQSKHAGSSDILETSDLKTLKDKKTSREISVLLYRVLFRSEEVRGGSVKVVKETFIRTHSNHPELFPILDRTKFARDMVSVFKTSSVLSPEKLDTFFTSIHAAFQNEIRYLLGKSTQFTFDIMFQVIESILQEMSHPEDQRTVDVKDRELILKHFRAYNDLSKYFNKMGTSKAVIDKKDDIITEISINHKEITIVSIENMFRNILAQILLSRKYNCGTLIDKWSTEYGFGPEQAQSMRNYIQQTATLTDFRTQYANALRAIGTENDMDLMFLRTLSNYYSSWVTQVSEQIPA
;
A
#
# COMPACT_ATOMS: atom_id res chain seq x y z
N MET A 1 -17.20 -21.56 -16.54
CA MET A 1 -17.60 -20.30 -15.89
C MET A 1 -17.25 -20.41 -14.41
N GLY A 2 -16.05 -19.94 -14.05
CA GLY A 2 -15.62 -19.89 -12.66
C GLY A 2 -15.99 -18.53 -12.10
N GLU A 3 -16.84 -18.51 -11.08
CA GLU A 3 -17.10 -17.33 -10.28
C GLU A 3 -15.75 -16.81 -9.77
N ILE A 4 -15.42 -15.56 -10.08
CA ILE A 4 -14.38 -14.83 -9.38
C ILE A 4 -14.92 -14.64 -7.97
N GLN A 5 -14.66 -15.61 -7.10
CA GLN A 5 -14.91 -15.46 -5.67
C GLN A 5 -14.13 -14.23 -5.23
N SER A 6 -14.88 -13.17 -4.92
CA SER A 6 -14.41 -12.11 -4.04
C SER A 6 -13.69 -12.77 -2.87
N LYS A 7 -12.39 -12.54 -2.74
CA LYS A 7 -11.57 -13.02 -1.61
C LYS A 7 -11.97 -12.37 -0.27
N HIS A 8 -13.12 -11.71 -0.19
CA HIS A 8 -13.65 -11.15 1.06
C HIS A 8 -14.41 -12.16 1.94
N ALA A 9 -14.22 -13.46 1.71
CA ALA A 9 -14.71 -14.49 2.61
C ALA A 9 -13.82 -14.58 3.88
N GLY A 10 -14.21 -13.89 4.96
CA GLY A 10 -14.01 -14.41 6.31
C GLY A 10 -13.13 -13.65 7.32
N SER A 11 -12.82 -12.36 7.14
CA SER A 11 -12.21 -11.55 8.21
C SER A 11 -13.25 -10.63 8.83
N SER A 12 -13.54 -10.79 10.13
CA SER A 12 -14.24 -9.77 10.91
C SER A 12 -13.48 -8.44 10.80
N ASP A 13 -14.12 -7.42 10.24
CA ASP A 13 -13.60 -6.03 10.21
C ASP A 13 -13.45 -5.44 11.63
N ILE A 14 -13.92 -6.14 12.65
CA ILE A 14 -13.84 -5.71 14.04
C ILE A 14 -12.55 -6.27 14.66
N LEU A 15 -11.83 -5.40 15.36
CA LEU A 15 -10.69 -5.80 16.18
C LEU A 15 -11.18 -6.45 17.48
N GLU A 16 -10.58 -7.57 17.83
CA GLU A 16 -10.93 -8.38 18.99
C GLU A 16 -9.72 -8.51 19.95
N THR A 17 -9.94 -9.03 21.15
CA THR A 17 -8.86 -9.23 22.13
C THR A 17 -7.77 -10.18 21.63
N SER A 18 -8.14 -11.18 20.83
CA SER A 18 -7.23 -12.13 20.17
C SER A 18 -6.23 -11.42 19.24
N ASP A 19 -6.69 -10.41 18.51
CA ASP A 19 -5.86 -9.61 17.60
C ASP A 19 -4.74 -8.86 18.32
N LEU A 20 -5.01 -8.40 19.55
CA LEU A 20 -4.00 -7.72 20.36
C LEU A 20 -2.85 -8.65 20.73
N LYS A 21 -3.11 -9.96 20.86
CA LYS A 21 -2.07 -10.95 21.10
C LYS A 21 -1.19 -11.08 19.85
N THR A 22 -1.80 -11.29 18.69
CA THR A 22 -1.08 -11.35 17.41
C THR A 22 -0.31 -10.07 17.12
N LEU A 23 -0.85 -8.90 17.45
CA LEU A 23 -0.16 -7.63 17.30
C LEU A 23 1.10 -7.54 18.18
N LYS A 24 1.02 -7.98 19.44
CA LYS A 24 2.16 -8.03 20.36
C LYS A 24 3.25 -8.99 19.90
N ASP A 25 2.87 -10.08 19.24
CA ASP A 25 3.83 -11.03 18.67
C ASP A 25 4.54 -10.45 17.43
N LYS A 26 3.86 -9.58 16.66
CA LYS A 26 4.38 -8.98 15.42
C LYS A 26 5.13 -7.67 15.63
N LYS A 27 4.77 -6.88 16.66
CA LYS A 27 5.22 -5.50 16.84
C LYS A 27 5.53 -5.18 18.29
N THR A 28 6.64 -4.48 18.50
CA THR A 28 7.02 -3.95 19.80
C THR A 28 6.11 -2.79 20.22
N SER A 29 6.00 -2.54 21.53
CA SER A 29 5.26 -1.38 22.07
C SER A 29 5.76 -0.06 21.47
N ARG A 30 7.06 0.06 21.22
CA ARG A 30 7.66 1.25 20.60
C ARG A 30 7.20 1.44 19.15
N GLU A 31 7.16 0.38 18.33
CA GLU A 31 6.68 0.47 16.94
C GLU A 31 5.20 0.89 16.89
N ILE A 32 4.37 0.33 17.77
CA ILE A 32 2.95 0.70 17.89
C ILE A 32 2.82 2.19 18.28
N SER A 33 3.64 2.65 19.21
CA SER A 33 3.67 4.07 19.63
C SER A 33 4.10 5.01 18.51
N VAL A 34 5.11 4.61 17.72
CA VAL A 34 5.58 5.36 16.55
C VAL A 34 4.46 5.45 15.50
N LEU A 35 3.73 4.36 15.27
CA LEU A 35 2.61 4.34 14.33
C LEU A 35 1.51 5.33 14.77
N LEU A 36 1.10 5.29 16.04
CA LEU A 36 0.11 6.25 16.57
C LEU A 36 0.61 7.70 16.46
N TYR A 37 1.88 7.96 16.76
CA TYR A 37 2.48 9.28 16.59
C TYR A 37 2.36 9.76 15.13
N ARG A 38 2.64 8.89 14.16
CA ARG A 38 2.54 9.24 12.74
C ARG A 38 1.08 9.48 12.32
N VAL A 39 0.12 8.73 12.86
CA VAL A 39 -1.32 9.00 12.67
C VAL A 39 -1.69 10.38 13.20
N LEU A 40 -1.22 10.75 14.41
CA LEU A 40 -1.39 12.10 14.95
C LEU A 40 -0.78 13.17 14.04
N PHE A 41 0.46 12.97 13.61
CA PHE A 41 1.20 13.94 12.81
C PHE A 41 0.62 14.15 11.40
N ARG A 42 -0.22 13.24 10.89
CA ARG A 42 -0.97 13.46 9.63
C ARG A 42 -2.04 14.55 9.76
N SER A 43 -2.50 14.84 10.97
CA SER A 43 -3.56 15.80 11.21
C SER A 43 -3.08 17.25 11.04
N GLU A 44 -3.99 18.14 10.64
CA GLU A 44 -3.69 19.55 10.50
C GLU A 44 -3.57 20.25 11.85
N GLU A 45 -4.31 19.77 12.84
CA GLU A 45 -4.26 20.26 14.22
C GLU A 45 -2.88 20.07 14.84
N VAL A 46 -2.22 18.93 14.60
CA VAL A 46 -0.87 18.66 15.11
C VAL A 46 0.18 19.44 14.30
N ARG A 47 0.09 19.42 12.96
CA ARG A 47 1.07 20.14 12.10
C ARG A 47 0.97 21.66 12.20
N GLY A 48 -0.24 22.18 12.40
CA GLY A 48 -0.50 23.60 12.63
C GLY A 48 -0.27 24.05 14.07
N GLY A 49 0.06 23.14 14.99
CA GLY A 49 0.37 23.45 16.38
C GLY A 49 -0.84 23.70 17.29
N SER A 50 -2.05 23.45 16.79
CA SER A 50 -3.29 23.51 17.59
C SER A 50 -3.31 22.44 18.70
N VAL A 51 -2.67 21.30 18.45
CA VAL A 51 -2.37 20.25 19.44
C VAL A 51 -0.87 20.01 19.47
N LYS A 52 -0.20 20.38 20.56
CA LYS A 52 1.26 20.27 20.68
C LYS A 52 1.66 18.86 21.08
N VAL A 53 2.26 18.12 20.15
CA VAL A 53 2.78 16.76 20.37
C VAL A 53 4.30 16.76 20.27
N VAL A 54 4.99 16.44 21.37
CA VAL A 54 6.46 16.24 21.36
C VAL A 54 6.75 14.77 21.08
N LYS A 55 7.32 14.46 19.90
CA LYS A 55 7.51 13.10 19.38
C LYS A 55 8.09 12.10 20.40
N GLU A 56 9.29 12.35 20.91
CA GLU A 56 9.97 11.38 21.80
C GLU A 56 9.26 11.23 23.15
N THR A 57 8.72 12.33 23.69
CA THR A 57 7.92 12.28 24.92
C THR A 57 6.68 11.43 24.72
N PHE A 58 5.96 11.65 23.61
CA PHE A 58 4.76 10.88 23.27
C PHE A 58 5.07 9.39 23.09
N ILE A 59 6.08 9.06 22.27
CA ILE A 59 6.47 7.67 22.01
C ILE A 59 6.85 6.98 23.31
N ARG A 60 7.64 7.64 24.18
CA ARG A 60 8.06 7.07 25.46
C ARG A 60 6.86 6.82 26.40
N THR A 61 5.98 7.80 26.55
CA THR A 61 4.80 7.67 27.42
C THR A 61 3.88 6.54 26.94
N HIS A 62 3.57 6.50 25.65
CA HIS A 62 2.73 5.44 25.07
C HIS A 62 3.39 4.06 25.14
N SER A 63 4.72 3.99 24.93
CA SER A 63 5.44 2.72 24.98
C SER A 63 5.45 2.11 26.38
N ASN A 64 5.60 2.95 27.41
CA ASN A 64 5.71 2.54 28.82
C ASN A 64 4.35 2.31 29.48
N HIS A 65 3.31 3.01 29.01
CA HIS A 65 1.96 2.97 29.57
C HIS A 65 0.90 2.67 28.49
N PRO A 66 0.97 1.51 27.81
CA PRO A 66 0.03 1.16 26.74
C PRO A 66 -1.43 1.07 27.22
N GLU A 67 -1.65 0.85 28.52
CA GLU A 67 -2.97 0.81 29.16
C GLU A 67 -3.73 2.14 29.13
N LEU A 68 -3.01 3.27 28.97
CA LEU A 68 -3.58 4.61 28.82
C LEU A 68 -4.07 4.87 27.38
N PHE A 69 -3.71 4.02 26.43
CA PHE A 69 -4.02 4.20 25.02
C PHE A 69 -4.60 2.91 24.42
N PRO A 70 -5.76 2.46 24.93
CA PRO A 70 -6.34 1.18 24.52
C PRO A 70 -6.73 1.18 23.04
N ILE A 71 -6.27 0.16 22.32
CA ILE A 71 -6.57 -0.01 20.88
C ILE A 71 -8.05 -0.33 20.66
N LEU A 72 -8.69 -1.10 21.55
CA LEU A 72 -10.08 -1.56 21.38
C LEU A 72 -11.12 -0.62 21.99
N ASP A 73 -10.76 0.15 23.02
CA ASP A 73 -11.70 1.01 23.76
C ASP A 73 -11.57 2.46 23.31
N ARG A 74 -12.41 2.82 22.33
CA ARG A 74 -12.48 4.18 21.77
C ARG A 74 -12.75 5.25 22.84
N THR A 75 -13.67 4.97 23.75
CA THR A 75 -14.13 5.95 24.75
C THR A 75 -13.04 6.22 25.77
N LYS A 76 -12.37 5.17 26.25
CA LYS A 76 -11.23 5.31 27.16
C LYS A 76 -10.05 5.98 26.45
N PHE A 77 -9.73 5.57 25.22
CA PHE A 77 -8.68 6.20 24.42
C PHE A 77 -8.88 7.72 24.28
N ALA A 78 -10.06 8.15 23.84
CA ALA A 78 -10.35 9.56 23.63
C ALA A 78 -10.25 10.35 24.95
N ARG A 79 -10.85 9.83 26.03
CA ARG A 79 -10.79 10.46 27.35
C ARG A 79 -9.36 10.63 27.87
N ASP A 80 -8.55 9.59 27.77
CA ASP A 80 -7.18 9.60 28.28
C ASP A 80 -6.30 10.54 27.42
N MET A 81 -6.47 10.53 26.10
CA MET A 81 -5.80 11.49 25.20
C MET A 81 -6.22 12.93 25.46
N VAL A 82 -7.50 13.21 25.64
CA VAL A 82 -8.00 14.54 26.05
C VAL A 82 -7.35 14.97 27.36
N SER A 83 -7.28 14.08 28.36
CA SER A 83 -6.67 14.38 29.65
C SER A 83 -5.19 14.77 29.52
N VAL A 84 -4.44 14.08 28.65
CA VAL A 84 -3.02 14.35 28.37
C VAL A 84 -2.82 15.65 27.61
N PHE A 85 -3.69 15.98 26.64
CA PHE A 85 -3.48 17.08 25.71
C PHE A 85 -4.31 18.35 26.00
N LYS A 86 -5.21 18.34 26.98
CA LYS A 86 -6.06 19.51 27.31
C LYS A 86 -5.27 20.78 27.67
N THR A 87 -4.07 20.64 28.24
CA THR A 87 -3.20 21.78 28.62
C THR A 87 -2.23 22.17 27.51
N SER A 88 -2.04 21.31 26.51
CA SER A 88 -1.12 21.50 25.38
C SER A 88 -1.87 21.68 24.05
N SER A 89 -3.16 22.00 24.12
CA SER A 89 -4.06 22.23 22.99
C SER A 89 -4.76 23.58 23.13
N VAL A 90 -5.06 24.21 22.00
CA VAL A 90 -5.91 25.41 21.93
C VAL A 90 -7.33 25.08 21.45
N LEU A 91 -7.62 23.80 21.18
CA LEU A 91 -8.95 23.34 20.80
C LEU A 91 -9.89 23.33 22.02
N SER A 92 -11.18 23.57 21.78
CA SER A 92 -12.20 23.37 22.82
C SER A 92 -12.30 21.90 23.22
N PRO A 93 -12.76 21.58 24.44
CA PRO A 93 -12.89 20.19 24.91
C PRO A 93 -13.68 19.29 23.94
N GLU A 94 -14.79 19.78 23.40
CA GLU A 94 -15.63 19.05 22.43
C GLU A 94 -14.88 18.73 21.12
N LYS A 95 -14.12 19.70 20.60
CA LYS A 95 -13.30 19.51 19.40
C LYS A 95 -12.15 18.55 19.67
N LEU A 96 -11.59 18.57 20.87
CA LEU A 96 -10.50 17.68 21.27
C LEU A 96 -10.96 16.22 21.39
N ASP A 97 -12.16 15.99 21.92
CA ASP A 97 -12.78 14.66 21.97
C ASP A 97 -13.09 14.11 20.58
N THR A 98 -13.67 14.93 19.71
CA THR A 98 -13.93 14.58 18.30
C THR A 98 -12.63 14.26 17.57
N PHE A 99 -11.61 15.09 17.77
CA PHE A 99 -10.27 14.89 17.19
C PHE A 99 -9.68 13.53 17.59
N PHE A 100 -9.62 13.21 18.88
CA PHE A 100 -9.03 11.94 19.32
C PHE A 100 -9.89 10.72 18.96
N THR A 101 -11.20 10.89 18.81
CA THR A 101 -12.09 9.87 18.24
C THR A 101 -11.72 9.56 16.79
N SER A 102 -11.45 10.58 15.97
CA SER A 102 -11.00 10.39 14.58
C SER A 102 -9.60 9.77 14.50
N ILE A 103 -8.67 10.19 15.37
CA ILE A 103 -7.33 9.59 15.47
C ILE A 103 -7.42 8.11 15.85
N HIS A 104 -8.29 7.74 16.78
CA HIS A 104 -8.51 6.35 17.16
C HIS A 104 -9.00 5.50 15.98
N ALA A 105 -9.99 5.99 15.23
CA ALA A 105 -10.49 5.30 14.05
C ALA A 105 -9.41 5.10 12.98
N ALA A 106 -8.62 6.14 12.70
CA ALA A 106 -7.48 6.05 11.77
C ALA A 106 -6.42 5.06 12.27
N PHE A 107 -6.11 5.08 13.57
CA PHE A 107 -5.16 4.14 14.17
C PHE A 107 -5.66 2.70 14.10
N GLN A 108 -6.94 2.45 14.36
CA GLN A 108 -7.53 1.12 14.21
C GLN A 108 -7.47 0.61 12.76
N ASN A 109 -7.64 1.49 11.76
CA ASN A 109 -7.45 1.12 10.35
C ASN A 109 -6.01 0.63 10.10
N GLU A 110 -4.99 1.31 10.67
CA GLU A 110 -3.59 0.86 10.58
C GLU A 110 -3.39 -0.51 11.22
N ILE A 111 -3.96 -0.74 12.40
CA ILE A 111 -3.85 -2.02 13.11
C ILE A 111 -4.52 -3.15 12.32
N ARG A 112 -5.72 -2.91 11.77
CA ARG A 112 -6.41 -3.89 10.92
C ARG A 112 -5.58 -4.25 9.69
N TYR A 113 -4.96 -3.26 9.06
CA TYR A 113 -4.06 -3.48 7.93
C TYR A 113 -2.86 -4.36 8.31
N LEU A 114 -2.19 -4.07 9.44
CA LEU A 114 -1.05 -4.85 9.95
C LEU A 114 -1.41 -6.31 10.26
N LEU A 115 -2.64 -6.55 10.70
CA LEU A 115 -3.14 -7.87 11.04
C LEU A 115 -3.69 -8.63 9.83
N GLY A 116 -3.77 -8.01 8.64
CA GLY A 116 -4.36 -8.62 7.45
C GLY A 116 -5.89 -8.69 7.50
N LYS A 117 -6.51 -7.92 8.39
CA LYS A 117 -7.97 -7.76 8.51
C LYS A 117 -8.54 -6.68 7.59
N SER A 118 -7.73 -6.14 6.70
CA SER A 118 -8.13 -5.19 5.67
C SER A 118 -7.44 -5.54 4.38
N THR A 119 -8.03 -5.14 3.25
CA THR A 119 -7.44 -5.33 1.94
C THR A 119 -6.01 -4.77 1.93
N GLN A 120 -5.04 -5.67 1.76
CA GLN A 120 -3.64 -5.27 1.67
C GLN A 120 -3.34 -4.88 0.24
N PHE A 121 -2.66 -3.74 0.07
CA PHE A 121 -2.11 -3.38 -1.23
C PHE A 121 -1.00 -4.37 -1.59
N THR A 122 -1.18 -5.09 -2.69
CA THR A 122 -0.15 -5.93 -3.31
C THR A 122 0.25 -5.34 -4.65
N PHE A 123 1.46 -5.67 -5.11
CA PHE A 123 1.93 -5.22 -6.42
C PHE A 123 1.06 -5.77 -7.56
N ASP A 124 0.51 -6.99 -7.39
CA ASP A 124 -0.45 -7.61 -8.31
C ASP A 124 -1.71 -6.80 -8.54
N ILE A 125 -2.25 -6.17 -7.48
CA ILE A 125 -3.42 -5.31 -7.59
C ILE A 125 -3.16 -4.20 -8.61
N MET A 126 -1.94 -3.70 -8.77
CA MET A 126 -1.70 -2.67 -9.80
C MET A 126 -1.93 -3.15 -11.23
N PHE A 127 -1.58 -4.40 -11.57
CA PHE A 127 -1.81 -4.92 -12.92
C PHE A 127 -3.28 -5.21 -13.16
N GLN A 128 -3.97 -5.80 -12.17
CA GLN A 128 -5.42 -5.99 -12.20
C GLN A 128 -6.16 -4.66 -12.43
N VAL A 129 -5.65 -3.58 -11.84
CA VAL A 129 -6.24 -2.25 -11.94
C VAL A 129 -5.96 -1.61 -13.29
N ILE A 130 -4.75 -1.76 -13.83
CA ILE A 130 -4.45 -1.32 -15.19
C ILE A 130 -5.39 -2.03 -16.17
N GLU A 131 -5.56 -3.34 -16.01
CA GLU A 131 -6.46 -4.13 -16.84
C GLU A 131 -7.91 -3.67 -16.73
N SER A 132 -8.44 -3.55 -15.50
CA SER A 132 -9.81 -3.05 -15.25
C SER A 132 -10.02 -1.63 -15.80
N ILE A 133 -9.05 -0.71 -15.64
CA ILE A 133 -9.15 0.64 -16.20
C ILE A 133 -9.19 0.61 -17.74
N LEU A 134 -8.40 -0.26 -18.37
CA LEU A 134 -8.31 -0.35 -19.83
C LEU A 134 -9.50 -1.09 -20.46
N GLN A 135 -10.07 -2.08 -19.77
CA GLN A 135 -11.16 -2.91 -20.28
C GLN A 135 -12.54 -2.39 -19.85
N GLU A 136 -12.73 -1.96 -18.59
CA GLU A 136 -14.06 -1.70 -18.02
C GLU A 136 -14.50 -0.23 -18.04
N MET A 137 -13.59 0.74 -18.22
CA MET A 137 -13.99 2.16 -18.28
C MET A 137 -14.79 2.51 -19.54
N SER A 138 -14.75 1.68 -20.57
CA SER A 138 -15.57 1.78 -21.77
C SER A 138 -16.96 1.15 -21.62
N HIS A 139 -17.20 0.35 -20.57
CA HIS A 139 -18.48 -0.34 -20.37
C HIS A 139 -19.44 0.45 -19.45
N PRO A 140 -20.76 0.38 -19.70
CA PRO A 140 -21.81 0.79 -18.75
C PRO A 140 -21.61 0.16 -17.37
N GLU A 141 -22.01 0.85 -16.29
CA GLU A 141 -21.75 0.42 -14.90
C GLU A 141 -22.30 -0.97 -14.56
N ASP A 142 -23.41 -1.36 -15.18
CA ASP A 142 -24.10 -2.64 -15.05
C ASP A 142 -23.35 -3.83 -15.67
N GLN A 143 -22.29 -3.58 -16.45
CA GLN A 143 -21.48 -4.60 -17.13
C GLN A 143 -20.08 -4.75 -16.53
N ARG A 144 -19.78 -4.02 -15.45
CA ARG A 144 -18.46 -4.02 -14.81
C ARG A 144 -18.35 -5.16 -13.79
N THR A 145 -17.18 -5.76 -13.70
CA THR A 145 -16.92 -6.92 -12.83
C THR A 145 -16.40 -6.50 -11.45
N VAL A 146 -15.91 -5.26 -11.32
CA VAL A 146 -15.40 -4.70 -10.05
C VAL A 146 -16.41 -3.72 -9.44
N ASP A 147 -16.70 -3.87 -8.14
CA ASP A 147 -17.57 -2.95 -7.40
C ASP A 147 -17.00 -1.52 -7.40
N VAL A 148 -17.90 -0.53 -7.40
CA VAL A 148 -17.56 0.90 -7.45
C VAL A 148 -16.67 1.29 -6.25
N LYS A 149 -16.96 0.75 -5.06
CA LYS A 149 -16.19 1.06 -3.85
C LYS A 149 -14.77 0.51 -3.90
N ASP A 150 -14.61 -0.73 -4.35
CA ASP A 150 -13.29 -1.35 -4.51
C ASP A 150 -12.46 -0.60 -5.54
N ARG A 151 -13.08 -0.19 -6.65
CA ARG A 151 -12.45 0.62 -7.69
C ARG A 151 -11.98 1.98 -7.17
N GLU A 152 -12.79 2.69 -6.38
CA GLU A 152 -12.37 3.95 -5.80
C GLU A 152 -11.17 3.79 -4.86
N LEU A 153 -11.19 2.76 -4.00
CA LEU A 153 -10.10 2.44 -3.09
C LEU A 153 -8.80 2.15 -3.86
N ILE A 154 -8.91 1.33 -4.89
CA ILE A 154 -7.86 0.99 -5.85
C ILE A 154 -7.25 2.24 -6.49
N LEU A 155 -8.09 3.16 -6.99
CA LEU A 155 -7.63 4.36 -7.69
C LEU A 155 -6.87 5.30 -6.74
N LYS A 156 -7.30 5.37 -5.48
CA LYS A 156 -6.57 6.10 -4.42
C LYS A 156 -5.18 5.51 -4.22
N HIS A 157 -5.07 4.19 -4.08
CA HIS A 157 -3.77 3.50 -3.98
C HIS A 157 -2.87 3.76 -5.18
N PHE A 158 -3.44 3.73 -6.39
CA PHE A 158 -2.69 4.01 -7.62
C PHE A 158 -2.19 5.45 -7.71
N ARG A 159 -2.98 6.43 -7.25
CA ARG A 159 -2.56 7.84 -7.17
C ARG A 159 -1.39 8.03 -6.20
N ALA A 160 -1.50 7.49 -5.00
CA ALA A 160 -0.42 7.55 -4.01
C ALA A 160 0.86 6.86 -4.51
N TYR A 161 0.73 5.70 -5.14
CA TYR A 161 1.85 4.99 -5.76
C TYR A 161 2.55 5.83 -6.85
N ASN A 162 1.79 6.51 -7.71
CA ASN A 162 2.35 7.38 -8.75
C ASN A 162 3.04 8.60 -8.14
N ASP A 163 2.45 9.22 -7.11
CA ASP A 163 3.08 10.34 -6.41
C ASP A 163 4.38 9.93 -5.73
N LEU A 164 4.40 8.77 -5.09
CA LEU A 164 5.60 8.19 -4.50
C LEU A 164 6.68 7.92 -5.57
N SER A 165 6.30 7.37 -6.71
CA SER A 165 7.20 7.11 -7.85
C SER A 165 7.88 8.38 -8.37
N LYS A 166 7.21 9.54 -8.30
CA LYS A 166 7.80 10.83 -8.70
C LYS A 166 9.02 11.20 -7.86
N TYR A 167 9.08 10.81 -6.57
CA TYR A 167 10.27 11.08 -5.74
C TYR A 167 11.48 10.28 -6.23
N PHE A 168 11.27 9.01 -6.58
CA PHE A 168 12.34 8.16 -7.12
C PHE A 168 12.89 8.71 -8.43
N ASN A 169 12.03 9.20 -9.32
CA ASN A 169 12.44 9.81 -10.58
C ASN A 169 13.19 11.14 -10.38
N LYS A 170 12.81 11.94 -9.38
CA LYS A 170 13.45 13.24 -9.10
C LYS A 170 14.81 13.13 -8.42
N MET A 171 15.00 12.15 -7.53
CA MET A 171 16.22 12.07 -6.70
C MET A 171 17.42 11.40 -7.39
N GLY A 172 17.21 10.77 -8.56
CA GLY A 172 18.27 10.25 -9.44
C GLY A 172 19.04 9.02 -8.93
N THR A 173 19.14 8.80 -7.61
CA THR A 173 19.82 7.63 -7.03
C THR A 173 18.98 6.98 -5.93
N SER A 174 18.99 5.64 -5.88
CA SER A 174 18.25 4.89 -4.85
C SER A 174 18.77 5.16 -3.43
N LYS A 175 20.06 5.50 -3.27
CA LYS A 175 20.64 5.84 -1.97
C LYS A 175 20.00 7.10 -1.38
N ALA A 176 19.93 8.17 -2.17
CA ALA A 176 19.31 9.42 -1.71
C ALA A 176 17.83 9.24 -1.34
N VAL A 177 17.11 8.36 -2.03
CA VAL A 177 15.71 8.04 -1.72
C VAL A 177 15.58 7.26 -0.41
N ILE A 178 16.48 6.31 -0.15
CA ILE A 178 16.53 5.55 1.11
C ILE A 178 16.83 6.49 2.28
N ASP A 179 17.82 7.38 2.13
CA ASP A 179 18.22 8.32 3.18
C ASP A 179 17.07 9.29 3.56
N LYS A 180 16.14 9.57 2.63
CA LYS A 180 14.96 10.43 2.83
C LYS A 180 13.65 9.66 3.00
N LYS A 181 13.71 8.34 3.22
CA LYS A 181 12.54 7.46 3.28
C LYS A 181 11.45 8.00 4.21
N ASP A 182 11.80 8.36 5.44
CA ASP A 182 10.83 8.80 6.45
C ASP A 182 10.15 10.11 6.07
N ASP A 183 10.89 11.06 5.50
CA ASP A 183 10.36 12.33 5.03
C ASP A 183 9.38 12.12 3.88
N ILE A 184 9.75 11.30 2.89
CA ILE A 184 8.93 10.99 1.72
C ILE A 184 7.64 10.29 2.15
N ILE A 185 7.74 9.25 2.99
CA ILE A 185 6.55 8.55 3.47
C ILE A 185 5.67 9.50 4.25
N THR A 186 6.23 10.33 5.13
CA THR A 186 5.46 11.32 5.91
C THR A 186 4.68 12.26 4.98
N GLU A 187 5.32 12.81 3.95
CA GLU A 187 4.68 13.71 3.00
C GLU A 187 3.55 13.04 2.21
N ILE A 188 3.79 11.84 1.65
CA ILE A 188 2.74 11.07 0.96
C ILE A 188 1.59 10.72 1.90
N SER A 189 1.90 10.39 3.15
CA SER A 189 0.92 10.02 4.17
C SER A 189 -0.01 11.17 4.59
N ILE A 190 0.47 12.40 4.48
CA ILE A 190 -0.31 13.62 4.74
C ILE A 190 -1.26 13.90 3.57
N ASN A 191 -0.81 13.65 2.34
CA ASN A 191 -1.57 13.93 1.12
C ASN A 191 -2.63 12.87 0.83
N HIS A 192 -2.43 11.64 1.31
CA HIS A 192 -3.30 10.48 1.08
C HIS A 192 -3.74 9.87 2.42
N LYS A 193 -4.50 10.64 3.24
CA LYS A 193 -4.90 10.28 4.62
C LYS A 193 -5.78 9.02 4.69
N GLU A 194 -6.47 8.70 3.61
CA GLU A 194 -7.32 7.53 3.43
C GLU A 194 -6.54 6.22 3.21
N ILE A 195 -5.23 6.32 2.94
CA ILE A 195 -4.34 5.18 2.77
C ILE A 195 -3.53 4.99 4.06
N THR A 196 -3.45 3.75 4.52
CA THR A 196 -2.68 3.42 5.72
C THR A 196 -1.19 3.71 5.51
N ILE A 197 -0.49 4.13 6.57
CA ILE A 197 0.94 4.45 6.53
C ILE A 197 1.72 3.20 6.12
N VAL A 198 1.30 2.05 6.65
CA VAL A 198 1.90 0.76 6.37
C VAL A 198 1.75 0.37 4.89
N SER A 199 0.63 0.72 4.25
CA SER A 199 0.44 0.52 2.81
C SER A 199 1.40 1.40 1.99
N ILE A 200 1.59 2.66 2.38
CA ILE A 200 2.55 3.57 1.73
C ILE A 200 3.99 3.06 1.88
N GLU A 201 4.35 2.51 3.04
CA GLU A 201 5.65 1.85 3.26
C GLU A 201 5.86 0.64 2.34
N ASN A 202 4.83 -0.18 2.18
CA ASN A 202 4.85 -1.30 1.23
C ASN A 202 5.03 -0.81 -0.20
N MET A 203 4.31 0.25 -0.61
CA MET A 203 4.49 0.87 -1.94
C MET A 203 5.93 1.35 -2.13
N PHE A 204 6.51 2.00 -1.12
CA PHE A 204 7.90 2.48 -1.17
C PHE A 204 8.88 1.33 -1.42
N ARG A 205 8.76 0.26 -0.63
CA ARG A 205 9.60 -0.94 -0.79
C ARG A 205 9.41 -1.58 -2.16
N ASN A 206 8.17 -1.67 -2.66
CA ASN A 206 7.89 -2.22 -3.98
C ASN A 206 8.53 -1.39 -5.10
N ILE A 207 8.46 -0.06 -5.05
CA ILE A 207 9.12 0.82 -6.04
C ILE A 207 10.64 0.65 -5.99
N LEU A 208 11.21 0.64 -4.79
CA LEU A 208 12.65 0.44 -4.62
C LEU A 208 13.09 -0.94 -5.15
N ALA A 209 12.33 -1.99 -4.86
CA ALA A 209 12.58 -3.34 -5.35
C ALA A 209 12.59 -3.41 -6.89
N GLN A 210 11.64 -2.76 -7.56
CA GLN A 210 11.63 -2.69 -9.03
C GLN A 210 12.87 -2.00 -9.59
N ILE A 211 13.31 -0.89 -8.97
CA ILE A 211 14.52 -0.18 -9.39
C ILE A 211 15.76 -1.06 -9.20
N LEU A 212 15.86 -1.77 -8.07
CA LEU A 212 16.97 -2.67 -7.80
C LEU A 212 17.00 -3.84 -8.79
N LEU A 213 15.85 -4.46 -9.07
CA LEU A 213 15.71 -5.51 -10.08
C LEU A 213 16.13 -5.02 -11.48
N SER A 214 15.72 -3.80 -11.85
CA SER A 214 16.02 -3.19 -13.15
C SER A 214 17.51 -2.96 -13.41
N ARG A 215 18.35 -2.96 -12.36
CA ARG A 215 19.81 -2.85 -12.52
C ARG A 215 20.44 -4.13 -13.08
N LYS A 216 19.79 -5.27 -12.88
CA LYS A 216 20.32 -6.59 -13.28
C LYS A 216 19.52 -7.24 -14.40
N TYR A 217 18.23 -6.91 -14.50
CA TYR A 217 17.30 -7.58 -15.40
C TYR A 217 16.51 -6.56 -16.22
N ASN A 218 16.14 -6.98 -17.43
CA ASN A 218 15.26 -6.26 -18.36
C ASN A 218 14.02 -7.11 -18.65
N CYS A 219 13.07 -6.57 -19.43
CA CYS A 219 11.86 -7.28 -19.79
C CYS A 219 12.12 -8.57 -20.59
N GLY A 220 13.17 -8.63 -21.41
CA GLY A 220 13.57 -9.86 -22.09
C GLY A 220 13.94 -10.98 -21.11
N THR A 221 14.76 -10.65 -20.10
CA THR A 221 15.14 -11.61 -19.05
C THR A 221 13.94 -12.09 -18.24
N LEU A 222 12.98 -11.20 -18.00
CA LEU A 222 11.72 -11.56 -17.33
C LEU A 222 10.93 -12.59 -18.15
N ILE A 223 10.77 -12.36 -19.46
CA ILE A 223 10.05 -13.28 -20.37
C ILE A 223 10.75 -14.65 -20.41
N ASP A 224 12.09 -14.66 -20.53
CA ASP A 224 12.86 -15.91 -20.61
C ASP A 224 12.72 -16.74 -19.34
N LYS A 225 12.88 -16.10 -18.18
CA LYS A 225 12.73 -16.79 -16.89
C LYS A 225 11.30 -17.22 -16.61
N TRP A 226 10.31 -16.39 -16.94
CA TRP A 226 8.90 -16.76 -16.87
C TRP A 226 8.61 -17.99 -17.73
N SER A 227 9.06 -18.00 -18.98
CA SER A 227 8.83 -19.14 -19.88
C SER A 227 9.45 -20.43 -19.33
N THR A 228 10.63 -20.33 -18.72
CA THR A 228 11.34 -21.47 -18.14
C THR A 228 10.64 -21.99 -16.87
N GLU A 229 10.22 -21.09 -15.97
CA GLU A 229 9.54 -21.43 -14.72
C GLU A 229 8.21 -22.16 -14.97
N TYR A 230 7.44 -21.68 -15.94
CA TYR A 230 6.12 -22.23 -16.26
C TYR A 230 6.17 -23.35 -17.31
N GLY A 231 7.35 -23.73 -17.80
CA GLY A 231 7.52 -24.79 -18.80
C GLY A 231 6.94 -24.46 -20.18
N PHE A 232 6.87 -23.17 -20.54
CA PHE A 232 6.40 -22.73 -21.85
C PHE A 232 7.49 -22.88 -22.91
N GLY A 233 7.07 -23.20 -24.14
CA GLY A 233 7.97 -23.34 -25.28
C GLY A 233 8.45 -22.00 -25.85
N PRO A 234 9.39 -22.04 -26.82
CA PRO A 234 9.93 -20.84 -27.47
C PRO A 234 8.86 -19.98 -28.16
N GLU A 235 7.78 -20.59 -28.65
CA GLU A 235 6.69 -19.90 -29.35
C GLU A 235 5.91 -18.97 -28.42
N GLN A 236 5.60 -19.40 -27.19
CA GLN A 236 4.87 -18.59 -26.21
C GLN A 236 5.72 -17.40 -25.74
N ALA A 237 7.01 -17.64 -25.49
CA ALA A 237 7.95 -16.56 -25.18
C ALA A 237 8.05 -15.57 -26.35
N GLN A 238 8.09 -16.06 -27.59
CA GLN A 238 8.12 -15.22 -28.77
C GLN A 238 6.85 -14.39 -28.94
N SER A 239 5.67 -14.94 -28.63
CA SER A 239 4.41 -14.17 -28.62
C SER A 239 4.52 -12.95 -27.70
N MET A 240 4.98 -13.13 -26.44
CA MET A 240 5.13 -12.03 -25.50
C MET A 240 6.16 -10.98 -25.96
N ARG A 241 7.21 -11.39 -26.66
CA ARG A 241 8.22 -10.48 -27.25
C ARG A 241 7.67 -9.63 -28.39
N ASN A 242 6.56 -10.01 -29.01
CA ASN A 242 5.90 -9.18 -30.02
C ASN A 242 5.21 -7.95 -29.40
N TYR A 243 4.79 -8.05 -28.14
CA TYR A 243 4.09 -6.98 -27.43
C TYR A 243 4.98 -6.22 -26.44
N ILE A 244 6.01 -6.86 -25.89
CA ILE A 244 6.89 -6.29 -24.88
C ILE A 244 8.31 -6.20 -25.42
N GLN A 245 8.84 -4.97 -25.45
CA GLN A 245 10.20 -4.72 -25.93
C GLN A 245 11.24 -5.36 -25.00
N GLN A 246 12.05 -6.27 -25.52
CA GLN A 246 13.05 -7.02 -24.74
C GLN A 246 14.09 -6.12 -24.04
N THR A 247 14.47 -5.03 -24.68
CA THR A 247 15.46 -4.07 -24.16
C THR A 247 14.87 -3.08 -23.15
N ALA A 248 13.54 -3.07 -22.96
CA ALA A 248 12.91 -2.20 -21.96
C ALA A 248 13.34 -2.59 -20.55
N THR A 249 13.50 -1.60 -19.68
CA THR A 249 13.84 -1.82 -18.28
C THR A 249 12.64 -2.38 -17.52
N LEU A 250 12.86 -3.06 -16.40
CA LEU A 250 11.73 -3.56 -15.59
C LEU A 250 10.90 -2.41 -14.98
N THR A 251 11.47 -1.22 -14.75
CA THR A 251 10.68 -0.04 -14.34
C THR A 251 9.64 0.35 -15.39
N ASP A 252 9.89 0.06 -16.66
CA ASP A 252 8.99 0.37 -17.77
C ASP A 252 7.97 -0.74 -18.03
N PHE A 253 8.09 -1.89 -17.35
CA PHE A 253 7.23 -3.06 -17.58
C PHE A 253 5.75 -2.72 -17.40
N ARG A 254 5.39 -1.86 -16.44
CA ARG A 254 4.01 -1.39 -16.25
C ARG A 254 3.43 -0.72 -17.50
N THR A 255 4.23 0.12 -18.15
CA THR A 255 3.85 0.81 -19.39
C THR A 255 3.79 -0.19 -20.56
N GLN A 256 4.75 -1.11 -20.64
CA GLN A 256 4.77 -2.18 -21.65
C GLN A 256 3.52 -3.07 -21.52
N TYR A 257 3.16 -3.47 -20.30
CA TYR A 257 1.97 -4.26 -20.00
C TYR A 257 0.68 -3.56 -20.42
N ALA A 258 0.53 -2.28 -20.09
CA ALA A 258 -0.63 -1.48 -20.51
C ALA A 258 -0.75 -1.36 -22.04
N ASN A 259 0.38 -1.21 -22.73
CA ASN A 259 0.40 -1.16 -24.19
C ASN A 259 0.09 -2.53 -24.82
N ALA A 260 0.62 -3.61 -24.24
CA ALA A 260 0.36 -4.97 -24.66
C ALA A 260 -1.13 -5.34 -24.53
N LEU A 261 -1.78 -4.98 -23.41
CA LEU A 261 -3.23 -5.17 -23.24
C LEU A 261 -4.04 -4.49 -24.35
N ARG A 262 -3.68 -3.26 -24.74
CA ARG A 262 -4.35 -2.55 -25.84
C ARG A 262 -4.09 -3.19 -27.21
N ALA A 263 -2.89 -3.73 -27.42
CA ALA A 263 -2.49 -4.33 -28.68
C ALA A 263 -3.13 -5.71 -28.91
N ILE A 264 -3.27 -6.53 -27.86
CA ILE A 264 -3.86 -7.87 -27.92
C ILE A 264 -5.38 -7.78 -28.16
N GLY A 265 -6.05 -6.79 -27.55
CA GLY A 265 -7.50 -6.67 -27.60
C GLY A 265 -8.21 -7.80 -26.84
N THR A 266 -9.51 -7.98 -27.08
CA THR A 266 -10.35 -8.99 -26.39
C THR A 266 -10.51 -10.31 -27.15
N GLU A 267 -9.90 -10.44 -28.33
CA GLU A 267 -10.13 -11.59 -29.22
C GLU A 267 -9.09 -12.71 -29.06
N ASN A 268 -7.94 -12.41 -28.44
CA ASN A 268 -6.84 -13.35 -28.29
C ASN A 268 -6.63 -13.74 -26.82
N ASP A 269 -7.52 -14.60 -26.33
CA ASP A 269 -7.59 -15.07 -24.94
C ASP A 269 -6.29 -15.73 -24.45
N MET A 270 -5.58 -16.42 -25.33
CA MET A 270 -4.34 -17.12 -24.99
C MET A 270 -3.21 -16.13 -24.69
N ASP A 271 -3.00 -15.12 -25.55
CA ASP A 271 -1.99 -14.09 -25.31
C ASP A 271 -2.35 -13.23 -24.08
N LEU A 272 -3.64 -12.97 -23.84
CA LEU A 272 -4.10 -12.31 -22.61
C LEU A 272 -3.75 -13.14 -21.36
N MET A 273 -3.98 -14.46 -21.40
CA MET A 273 -3.62 -15.35 -20.30
C MET A 273 -2.10 -15.33 -20.05
N PHE A 274 -1.30 -15.41 -21.11
CA PHE A 274 0.16 -15.33 -20.99
C PHE A 274 0.60 -13.99 -20.40
N LEU A 275 0.05 -12.88 -20.87
CA LEU A 275 0.36 -11.56 -20.35
C LEU A 275 0.01 -11.42 -18.85
N ARG A 276 -1.14 -11.95 -18.42
CA ARG A 276 -1.54 -11.99 -17.00
C ARG A 276 -0.57 -12.81 -16.16
N THR A 277 -0.20 -14.01 -16.60
CA THR A 277 0.75 -14.86 -15.85
C THR A 277 2.15 -14.25 -15.79
N LEU A 278 2.60 -13.58 -16.87
CA LEU A 278 3.85 -12.83 -16.89
C LEU A 278 3.83 -11.68 -15.88
N SER A 279 2.71 -10.95 -15.76
CA SER A 279 2.57 -9.88 -14.76
C SER A 279 2.59 -10.40 -13.33
N ASN A 280 1.92 -11.53 -13.05
CA ASN A 280 1.97 -12.19 -11.73
C ASN A 280 3.39 -12.65 -11.40
N TYR A 281 4.10 -13.20 -12.38
CA TYR A 281 5.49 -13.62 -12.20
C TYR A 281 6.40 -12.43 -11.88
N TYR A 282 6.24 -11.31 -12.59
CA TYR A 282 6.98 -10.08 -12.27
C TYR A 282 6.66 -9.55 -10.87
N SER A 283 5.39 -9.52 -10.47
CA SER A 283 5.01 -9.12 -9.12
C SER A 283 5.63 -10.00 -8.04
N SER A 284 5.78 -11.30 -8.31
CA SER A 284 6.44 -12.22 -7.38
C SER A 284 7.90 -11.84 -7.15
N TRP A 285 8.64 -11.47 -8.21
CA TRP A 285 10.02 -10.97 -8.08
C TRP A 285 10.07 -9.69 -7.25
N VAL A 286 9.18 -8.75 -7.55
CA VAL A 286 9.11 -7.47 -6.82
C VAL A 286 8.83 -7.71 -5.35
N THR A 287 7.87 -8.59 -5.03
CA THR A 287 7.50 -8.94 -3.66
C THR A 287 8.66 -9.59 -2.91
N GLN A 288 9.31 -10.60 -3.50
CA GLN A 288 10.46 -11.28 -2.88
C GLN A 288 11.62 -10.32 -2.56
N VAL A 289 11.92 -9.37 -3.46
CA VAL A 289 12.96 -8.36 -3.21
C VAL A 289 12.49 -7.32 -2.19
N SER A 290 11.21 -6.92 -2.24
CA SER A 290 10.60 -5.95 -1.33
C SER A 290 10.66 -6.42 0.13
N GLU A 291 10.41 -7.70 0.38
CA GLU A 291 10.48 -8.32 1.72
C GLU A 291 11.91 -8.33 2.31
N GLN A 292 12.94 -8.24 1.47
CA GLN A 292 14.34 -8.16 1.91
C GLN A 292 14.77 -6.72 2.24
N ILE A 293 13.96 -5.71 1.91
CA ILE A 293 14.26 -4.30 2.19
C ILE A 293 13.86 -4.01 3.65
N PRO A 294 14.79 -3.54 4.50
CA PRO A 294 14.47 -3.22 5.89
C PRO A 294 13.29 -2.28 6.06
N ALA A 295 12.45 -2.62 7.05
CA ALA A 295 11.26 -1.85 7.41
C ALA A 295 11.56 -0.46 7.95
#